data_AF-W2TU23-F1
#
_entry.id   AF-W2TU23-F1
#
_cell.length_a   1.000
_cell.length_b   1.000
_cell.length_c   1.000
_cell.angle_alpha   90.00
_cell.angle_beta   90.00
_cell.angle_gamma   90.00
#
_symmetry.space_group_name_H-M   'P 1'
#
loop_
_entity.id
_entity.type
_entity.pdbx_description
1 polymer ?
#
loop_
_entity_poly.entity_id
_entity_poly.type
_entity_poly.pdbx_seq_one_letter_code
_entity_poly.pdbx_strand_id
1 'polypeptide(L)'
;MFGNPIQAPNCETWSEWGPCVWLKGKEKRFQRSYFDQLLPGRKGCRNHVFFRLLKDRWGVAFNNFYNYLRDITISEQQCGECSYQQSCGRQCHRRGDVSMINPLFVAERRCMGIDQNQACTSKFTPDCKLWPNPAIQLPNVTESMQQIIDGLDYLTCVPQHR
;
A
#
# COMPACT_ATOMS: atom_id res chain seq x y z
N MET A 1 0.96 1.38 -17.78
CA MET A 1 1.67 2.44 -17.04
C MET A 1 0.71 3.03 -16.01
N PHE A 2 0.77 2.55 -14.77
CA PHE A 2 0.14 3.25 -13.66
C PHE A 2 0.90 4.57 -13.50
N GLY A 3 0.22 5.71 -13.64
CA GLY A 3 0.89 7.02 -13.59
C GLY A 3 1.55 7.25 -12.24
N ASN A 4 2.51 8.19 -12.18
CA ASN A 4 3.09 8.62 -10.91
C ASN A 4 1.95 8.94 -9.93
N PRO A 5 1.92 8.31 -8.74
CA PRO A 5 0.82 8.46 -7.79
C PRO A 5 0.94 9.82 -7.07
N ILE A 6 0.79 10.91 -7.80
CA ILE A 6 0.84 12.28 -7.27
C ILE A 6 -0.55 12.90 -7.25
N GLN A 7 -0.75 13.91 -6.41
CA GLN A 7 -1.92 14.77 -6.47
C GLN A 7 -1.86 15.58 -7.78
N ALA A 8 -2.53 15.08 -8.81
CA ALA A 8 -2.52 15.68 -10.14
C ALA A 8 -3.74 16.59 -10.35
N PRO A 9 -3.64 17.61 -11.24
CA PRO A 9 -4.70 18.61 -11.43
C PRO A 9 -5.94 18.08 -12.17
N ASN A 10 -5.98 16.78 -12.48
CA ASN A 10 -7.08 16.12 -13.18
C ASN A 10 -8.22 15.68 -12.24
N CYS A 11 -8.19 16.13 -10.98
CA CYS A 11 -9.21 15.88 -9.97
C CYS A 11 -9.75 17.21 -9.46
N GLU A 12 -11.07 17.30 -9.28
CA GLU A 12 -11.71 18.48 -8.68
C GLU A 12 -11.22 18.72 -7.25
N THR A 13 -11.11 17.65 -6.45
CA THR A 13 -10.57 17.74 -5.09
C THR A 13 -9.70 16.55 -4.74
N TRP A 14 -8.69 16.80 -3.92
CA TRP A 14 -7.90 15.78 -3.25
C TRP A 14 -8.14 15.84 -1.74
N SER A 15 -8.12 14.69 -1.08
CA SER A 15 -8.05 14.68 0.39
C SER A 15 -6.70 15.23 0.86
N GLU A 16 -6.65 15.67 2.11
CA GLU A 16 -5.38 15.81 2.80
C GLU A 16 -4.60 14.49 2.79
N TRP A 17 -3.28 14.59 2.98
CA TRP A 17 -2.45 13.41 3.14
C TRP A 17 -2.84 12.68 4.41
N GLY A 18 -3.11 11.38 4.26
CA GLY A 18 -3.45 10.52 5.37
C GLY A 18 -2.32 10.35 6.37
N PRO A 19 -2.60 9.70 7.51
CA PRO A 19 -1.54 9.25 8.39
C PRO A 19 -0.61 8.28 7.64
N CYS A 20 0.60 8.12 8.16
CA CYS A 20 1.52 7.14 7.62
C CYS A 20 1.00 5.72 7.88
N VAL A 21 1.03 4.91 6.84
CA VAL A 21 0.70 3.48 6.87
C VAL A 21 2.00 2.73 7.15
N TRP A 22 1.96 1.81 8.10
CA TRP A 22 3.14 1.02 8.47
C TRP A 22 2.78 -0.38 8.96
N LEU A 23 3.76 -1.29 8.88
CA LEU A 23 3.57 -2.71 9.15
C LEU A 23 3.30 -2.95 10.63
N LYS A 24 4.15 -2.47 11.53
CA LYS A 24 4.02 -2.62 13.00
C LYS A 24 4.82 -1.56 13.73
N GLY A 25 4.48 -1.29 14.99
CA GLY A 25 5.24 -0.39 15.85
C GLY A 25 4.43 0.06 17.06
N LYS A 26 4.92 1.09 17.76
CA LYS A 26 4.33 1.59 19.01
C LYS A 26 2.97 2.27 18.82
N GLU A 27 2.71 2.84 17.64
CA GLU A 27 1.41 3.45 17.36
C GLU A 27 0.32 2.37 17.24
N LYS A 28 -0.77 2.52 18.01
CA LYS A 28 -1.96 1.63 17.93
C LYS A 28 -2.52 1.51 16.51
N ARG A 29 -2.31 2.52 15.64
CA ARG A 29 -2.73 2.46 14.24
C ARG A 29 -2.03 1.33 13.48
N PHE A 30 -0.74 1.09 13.73
CA PHE A 30 0.05 0.09 13.00
C PHE A 30 -0.36 -1.35 13.33
N GLN A 31 -1.13 -1.55 14.40
CA GLN A 31 -1.71 -2.85 14.75
C GLN A 31 -2.99 -3.16 13.96
N ARG A 32 -3.56 -2.16 13.27
CA ARG A 32 -4.80 -2.32 12.49
C ARG A 32 -4.51 -2.93 11.12
N SER A 33 -5.58 -3.42 10.47
CA SER A 33 -5.54 -3.82 9.06
C SER A 33 -5.15 -2.65 8.16
N TYR A 34 -4.58 -2.94 6.97
CA TYR A 34 -4.17 -1.91 6.01
C TYR A 34 -5.26 -0.85 5.76
N PHE A 35 -6.47 -1.27 5.39
CA PHE A 35 -7.57 -0.35 5.11
C PHE A 35 -7.99 0.51 6.32
N ASP A 36 -7.83 -0.01 7.54
CA ASP A 36 -8.18 0.70 8.77
C ASP A 36 -7.05 1.65 9.26
N GLN A 37 -5.90 1.66 8.59
CA GLN A 37 -4.86 2.69 8.76
C GLN A 37 -5.14 3.93 7.91
N LEU A 38 -5.86 3.80 6.78
CA LEU A 38 -6.15 4.89 5.85
C LEU A 38 -6.93 6.04 6.49
N LEU A 39 -6.78 7.25 5.96
CA LEU A 39 -7.45 8.46 6.46
C LEU A 39 -8.97 8.23 6.56
N PRO A 40 -9.57 8.33 7.77
CA PRO A 40 -11.01 8.17 7.95
C PRO A 40 -11.81 9.42 7.54
N GLY A 41 -13.12 9.36 7.71
CA GLY A 41 -14.02 10.51 7.54
C GLY A 41 -14.55 10.66 6.12
N ARG A 42 -15.46 11.62 5.93
CA ARG A 42 -16.17 11.81 4.65
C ARG A 42 -15.25 12.19 3.50
N LYS A 43 -14.10 12.82 3.79
CA LYS A 43 -13.09 13.22 2.80
C LYS A 43 -11.91 12.25 2.68
N GLY A 44 -11.77 11.30 3.60
CA GLY A 44 -10.64 10.38 3.64
C GLY A 44 -10.75 9.18 2.71
N CYS A 45 -9.60 8.55 2.44
CA CYS A 45 -9.49 7.38 1.59
C CYS A 45 -10.30 6.17 2.08
N ARG A 46 -10.42 5.98 3.40
CA ARG A 46 -11.08 4.80 3.98
C ARG A 46 -12.53 4.63 3.54
N ASN A 47 -13.25 5.75 3.41
CA ASN A 47 -14.66 5.75 3.03
C ASN A 47 -14.85 5.99 1.52
N HIS A 48 -13.77 6.13 0.76
CA HIS A 48 -13.86 6.29 -0.68
C HIS A 48 -14.42 5.02 -1.31
N VAL A 49 -15.33 5.16 -2.29
CA VAL A 49 -16.02 4.04 -2.93
C VAL A 49 -15.04 2.98 -3.43
N PHE A 50 -13.92 3.42 -3.99
CA PHE A 50 -12.84 2.55 -4.44
C PHE A 50 -12.29 1.65 -3.33
N PHE A 51 -11.88 2.23 -2.19
CA PHE A 51 -11.29 1.48 -1.09
C PHE A 51 -12.32 0.58 -0.38
N ARG A 52 -13.60 0.99 -0.37
CA ARG A 52 -14.68 0.11 0.10
C ARG A 52 -14.81 -1.13 -0.79
N LEU A 53 -14.89 -0.95 -2.10
CA LEU A 53 -14.97 -2.07 -3.05
C LEU A 53 -13.72 -2.96 -2.98
N LEU A 54 -12.52 -2.37 -2.84
CA LEU A 54 -11.30 -3.14 -2.63
C LEU A 54 -11.36 -3.97 -1.35
N LYS A 55 -11.75 -3.34 -0.24
CA LYS A 55 -11.85 -4.00 1.07
C LYS A 55 -12.89 -5.12 1.02
N ASP A 56 -14.04 -4.89 0.40
CA ASP A 56 -15.12 -5.87 0.32
C ASP A 56 -14.73 -7.07 -0.55
N ARG A 57 -14.03 -6.85 -1.67
CA ARG A 57 -13.67 -7.92 -2.62
C ARG A 57 -12.36 -8.63 -2.28
N TRP A 58 -11.33 -7.89 -1.90
CA TRP A 58 -9.96 -8.39 -1.71
C TRP A 58 -9.42 -8.16 -0.29
N GLY A 59 -10.25 -7.71 0.65
CA GLY A 59 -9.81 -7.40 2.02
C GLY A 59 -9.06 -8.53 2.71
N VAL A 60 -9.50 -9.78 2.51
CA VAL A 60 -8.83 -10.97 3.05
C VAL A 60 -7.46 -11.17 2.41
N ALA A 61 -7.34 -11.05 1.07
CA ALA A 61 -6.06 -11.15 0.37
C ALA A 61 -5.07 -10.07 0.84
N PHE A 62 -5.51 -8.82 0.94
CA PHE A 62 -4.72 -7.72 1.50
C PHE A 62 -4.29 -8.00 2.94
N ASN A 63 -5.17 -8.52 3.79
CA ASN A 63 -4.84 -8.84 5.17
C ASN A 63 -3.81 -9.97 5.25
N ASN A 64 -3.94 -11.02 4.45
CA ASN A 64 -2.99 -12.12 4.41
C ASN A 64 -1.60 -11.65 3.98
N PHE A 65 -1.54 -10.87 2.90
CA PHE A 65 -0.32 -10.22 2.43
C PHE A 65 0.32 -9.33 3.51
N TYR A 66 -0.46 -8.41 4.09
CA TYR A 66 0.05 -7.45 5.06
C TYR A 66 0.48 -8.10 6.39
N ASN A 67 -0.25 -9.14 6.83
CA ASN A 67 0.12 -9.91 8.01
C ASN A 67 1.40 -10.70 7.81
N TYR A 68 1.59 -11.28 6.62
CA TYR A 68 2.85 -11.92 6.26
C TYR A 68 4.02 -10.94 6.32
N LEU A 69 3.92 -9.78 5.65
CA LEU A 69 4.95 -8.75 5.69
C LEU A 69 5.23 -8.26 7.12
N ARG A 70 4.19 -8.11 7.94
CA ARG A 70 4.32 -7.76 9.35
C ARG A 70 5.08 -8.81 10.16
N ASP A 71 4.83 -10.10 9.89
CA ASP A 71 5.51 -11.19 10.59
C ASP A 71 6.98 -11.33 10.20
N ILE A 72 7.29 -11.23 8.89
CA ILE A 72 8.68 -11.34 8.43
C ILE A 72 9.52 -10.11 8.77
N THR A 73 8.91 -8.92 8.88
CA THR A 73 9.66 -7.70 9.20
C THR A 73 10.03 -7.69 10.68
N ILE A 74 11.31 -7.49 11.00
CA ILE A 74 11.79 -7.31 12.38
C ILE A 74 11.65 -5.86 12.80
N SER A 75 12.06 -4.92 11.93
CA SER A 75 12.01 -3.48 12.19
C SER A 75 10.63 -3.01 12.65
N GLU A 76 10.59 -2.35 13.80
CA GLU A 76 9.37 -1.67 14.30
C GLU A 76 9.31 -0.20 13.89
N GLN A 77 10.46 0.42 13.64
CA GLN A 77 10.54 1.77 13.12
C GLN A 77 10.32 1.76 11.61
N GLN A 78 9.72 2.84 11.07
CA GLN A 78 9.62 3.05 9.64
C GLN A 78 11.00 3.06 8.97
N CYS A 79 11.15 2.32 7.88
CA CYS A 79 12.43 2.08 7.21
C CYS A 79 12.23 1.77 5.71
N GLY A 80 13.32 1.78 4.96
CA GLY A 80 13.39 1.36 3.56
C GLY A 80 12.51 2.18 2.61
N GLU A 81 12.12 3.38 3.04
CA GLU A 81 11.10 4.21 2.37
C GLU A 81 9.75 3.50 2.16
N CYS A 82 9.49 2.42 2.89
CA CYS A 82 8.30 1.58 2.74
C CYS A 82 7.07 2.14 3.47
N SER A 83 7.21 3.15 4.33
CA SER A 83 6.05 3.82 4.96
C SER A 83 5.59 4.98 4.10
N TYR A 84 4.31 4.98 3.78
CA TYR A 84 3.70 5.94 2.87
C TYR A 84 2.44 6.57 3.45
N GLN A 85 2.09 7.73 2.91
CA GLN A 85 0.82 8.41 3.09
C GLN A 85 0.03 8.33 1.80
N GLN A 86 -1.29 8.22 1.91
CA GLN A 86 -2.18 8.24 0.76
C GLN A 86 -3.08 9.46 0.79
N SER A 87 -3.40 9.96 -0.40
CA SER A 87 -4.44 10.95 -0.64
C SER A 87 -5.37 10.44 -1.75
N CYS A 88 -6.66 10.72 -1.62
CA CYS A 88 -7.67 10.24 -2.56
C CYS A 88 -8.29 11.39 -3.33
N GLY A 89 -8.26 11.26 -4.66
CA GLY A 89 -8.89 12.20 -5.58
C GLY A 89 -10.37 11.93 -5.74
N ARG A 90 -11.15 12.98 -6.01
CA ARG A 90 -12.59 12.91 -6.30
C ARG A 90 -12.89 13.66 -7.58
N GLN A 91 -13.92 13.17 -8.28
CA GLN A 91 -14.38 13.72 -9.56
C GLN A 91 -13.20 13.94 -10.49
N CYS A 92 -12.49 12.84 -10.75
CA CYS A 92 -11.23 12.88 -11.46
C CYS A 92 -11.41 12.34 -12.88
N HIS A 93 -10.76 12.99 -13.83
CA HIS A 93 -10.77 12.63 -15.23
C HIS A 93 -9.50 11.90 -15.60
N ARG A 94 -9.57 10.96 -16.55
CA ARG A 94 -8.37 10.36 -17.11
C ARG A 94 -7.61 11.45 -17.90
N ARG A 95 -6.28 11.48 -17.81
CA ARG A 95 -5.48 12.42 -18.61
C ARG A 95 -5.80 12.22 -20.10
N GLY A 96 -6.30 13.26 -20.76
CA GLY A 96 -6.64 13.28 -22.19
C GLY A 96 -8.09 12.98 -22.55
N ASP A 97 -8.95 12.60 -21.59
CA ASP A 97 -10.37 12.35 -21.85
C ASP A 97 -11.24 12.81 -20.67
N VAL A 98 -12.00 13.89 -20.89
CA VAL A 98 -12.89 14.52 -19.91
C VAL A 98 -14.17 13.71 -19.72
N SER A 99 -14.52 12.83 -20.68
CA SER A 99 -15.75 12.05 -20.66
C SER A 99 -15.68 10.80 -19.79
N MET A 100 -14.46 10.32 -19.48
CA MET A 100 -14.25 9.07 -18.75
C MET A 100 -13.75 9.33 -17.33
N ILE A 101 -14.64 9.16 -16.35
CA ILE A 101 -14.31 9.21 -14.92
C ILE A 101 -13.66 7.88 -14.56
N ASN A 102 -12.37 7.89 -14.26
CA ASN A 102 -11.74 6.72 -13.65
C ASN A 102 -12.09 6.70 -12.14
N PRO A 103 -12.65 5.62 -11.59
CA PRO A 103 -12.98 5.57 -10.16
C PRO A 103 -11.73 5.49 -9.26
N LEU A 104 -10.54 5.28 -9.84
CA LEU A 104 -9.29 5.03 -9.16
C LEU A 104 -8.33 6.22 -9.26
N PHE A 105 -8.33 7.08 -8.23
CA PHE A 105 -7.30 8.11 -8.08
C PHE A 105 -6.77 8.13 -6.67
N VAL A 106 -5.61 7.50 -6.51
CA VAL A 106 -4.84 7.47 -5.28
C VAL A 106 -3.50 8.12 -5.58
N ALA A 107 -3.14 9.09 -4.76
CA ALA A 107 -1.80 9.63 -4.69
C ALA A 107 -1.11 9.02 -3.47
N GLU A 108 0.16 8.71 -3.61
CA GLU A 108 1.00 8.13 -2.57
C GLU A 108 2.29 8.93 -2.48
N ARG A 109 2.79 9.08 -1.26
CA ARG A 109 4.12 9.64 -1.04
C ARG A 109 4.76 8.96 0.16
N ARG A 110 6.08 8.97 0.22
CA ARG A 110 6.83 8.61 1.43
C ARG A 110 6.33 9.42 2.63
N CYS A 111 6.20 8.77 3.78
CA CYS A 111 5.82 9.43 5.01
C CYS A 111 6.74 10.61 5.33
N MET A 112 6.14 11.79 5.51
CA MET A 112 6.85 13.04 5.79
C MET A 112 7.16 13.18 7.29
N GLY A 113 8.33 13.74 7.62
CA GLY A 113 8.73 14.00 9.01
C GLY A 113 9.25 12.77 9.77
N ILE A 114 9.49 11.66 9.07
CA ILE A 114 10.06 10.44 9.62
C ILE A 114 11.29 10.06 8.79
N ASP A 115 12.41 9.78 9.46
CA ASP A 115 13.59 9.23 8.78
C ASP A 115 13.35 7.75 8.47
N GLN A 116 13.42 7.42 7.18
CA GLN A 116 13.22 6.07 6.65
C GLN A 116 14.42 5.62 5.80
N ASN A 117 15.54 6.34 5.85
CA ASN A 117 16.69 6.10 4.96
C ASN A 117 17.43 4.80 5.32
N GLN A 118 17.22 4.28 6.53
CA GLN A 118 17.77 3.00 6.95
C GLN A 118 17.03 1.84 6.30
N ALA A 119 17.76 0.80 5.90
CA ALA A 119 17.16 -0.43 5.39
C ALA A 119 16.34 -1.14 6.48
N CYS A 120 15.26 -1.82 6.08
CA CYS A 120 14.51 -2.67 7.00
C CYS A 120 15.22 -3.99 7.25
N THR A 121 15.14 -4.49 8.48
CA THR A 121 15.57 -5.84 8.83
C THR A 121 14.37 -6.78 8.81
N SER A 122 14.54 -7.95 8.21
CA SER A 122 13.55 -9.03 8.20
C SER A 122 14.12 -10.30 8.82
N LYS A 123 13.26 -11.26 9.12
CA LYS A 123 13.64 -12.66 9.36
C LYS A 123 14.39 -13.18 8.14
N PHE A 124 15.31 -14.11 8.37
CA PHE A 124 16.04 -14.78 7.29
C PHE A 124 15.06 -15.49 6.36
N THR A 125 15.23 -15.28 5.05
CA THR A 125 14.48 -15.97 4.00
C THR A 125 15.49 -16.39 2.93
N PRO A 126 15.48 -17.67 2.49
CA PRO A 126 16.35 -18.12 1.41
C PRO A 126 16.26 -17.22 0.19
N ASP A 127 17.42 -16.95 -0.42
CA ASP A 127 17.57 -16.12 -1.62
C ASP A 127 16.99 -14.71 -1.51
N CYS A 128 16.78 -14.19 -0.28
CA CYS A 128 16.20 -12.87 -0.07
C CYS A 128 14.83 -12.69 -0.74
N LYS A 129 14.12 -13.79 -1.03
CA LYS A 129 12.83 -13.75 -1.72
C LYS A 129 11.68 -13.61 -0.73
N LEU A 130 11.48 -12.38 -0.25
CA LEU A 130 10.37 -12.06 0.65
C LEU A 130 9.02 -12.02 -0.09
N TRP A 131 9.01 -11.73 -1.39
CA TRP A 131 7.80 -11.76 -2.21
C TRP A 131 8.16 -12.22 -3.63
N PRO A 132 7.27 -12.96 -4.33
CA PRO A 132 6.05 -13.60 -3.84
C PRO A 132 6.32 -14.79 -2.92
N ASN A 133 5.38 -15.07 -2.01
CA ASN A 133 5.38 -16.27 -1.18
C ASN A 133 4.13 -17.14 -1.49
N PRO A 134 4.28 -18.30 -2.15
CA PRO A 134 3.17 -19.17 -2.55
C PRO A 134 2.33 -19.72 -1.39
N ALA A 135 2.86 -19.70 -0.15
CA ALA A 135 2.11 -20.13 1.02
C ALA A 135 1.05 -19.11 1.45
N ILE A 136 1.13 -17.87 0.98
CA ILE A 136 0.20 -16.79 1.33
C ILE A 136 -0.98 -16.82 0.36
N GLN A 137 -2.14 -17.25 0.87
CA GLN A 137 -3.36 -17.31 0.07
C GLN A 137 -3.90 -15.90 -0.22
N LEU A 138 -4.17 -15.61 -1.49
CA LEU A 138 -4.79 -14.37 -1.95
C LEU A 138 -6.18 -14.66 -2.55
N PRO A 139 -7.21 -14.90 -1.71
CA PRO A 139 -8.55 -15.24 -2.21
C PRO A 139 -9.15 -14.12 -3.05
N ASN A 140 -10.02 -14.50 -4.00
CA ASN A 140 -10.70 -13.60 -4.96
C ASN A 140 -9.78 -12.86 -5.93
N VAL A 141 -8.47 -13.13 -5.91
CA VAL A 141 -7.52 -12.68 -6.94
C VAL A 141 -7.65 -13.62 -8.13
N THR A 142 -7.86 -13.08 -9.32
CA THR A 142 -7.91 -13.87 -10.56
C THR A 142 -6.50 -14.31 -10.96
N GLU A 143 -6.37 -15.39 -11.73
CA GLU A 143 -5.07 -15.88 -12.20
C GLU A 143 -4.26 -14.79 -12.94
N SER A 144 -4.93 -14.00 -13.78
CA SER A 144 -4.31 -12.87 -14.47
C SER A 144 -3.77 -11.78 -13.51
N MET A 145 -4.45 -11.54 -12.40
CA MET A 145 -3.99 -10.60 -11.37
C MET A 145 -2.88 -11.22 -10.53
N GLN A 146 -2.94 -12.52 -10.26
CA GLN A 146 -1.90 -13.25 -9.53
C GLN A 146 -0.56 -13.16 -10.26
N GLN A 147 -0.55 -13.36 -11.58
CA GLN A 147 0.67 -13.21 -12.40
C GLN A 147 1.27 -11.80 -12.31
N ILE A 148 0.42 -10.76 -12.29
CA ILE A 148 0.88 -9.37 -12.10
C ILE A 148 1.47 -9.19 -10.71
N ILE A 149 0.78 -9.68 -9.67
CA ILE A 149 1.18 -9.56 -8.27
C ILE A 149 2.50 -10.29 -7.99
N ASP A 150 2.68 -11.48 -8.58
CA ASP A 150 3.88 -12.30 -8.43
C ASP A 150 5.08 -11.70 -9.17
N GLY A 151 4.83 -10.91 -10.22
CA GLY A 151 5.84 -10.16 -10.96
C GLY A 151 6.16 -8.78 -10.39
N LEU A 152 5.56 -8.37 -9.27
CA LEU A 152 5.90 -7.10 -8.63
C LEU A 152 7.21 -7.24 -7.86
N ASP A 153 8.22 -6.45 -8.26
CA ASP A 153 9.43 -6.20 -7.47
C ASP A 153 9.10 -5.30 -6.26
N TYR A 154 8.32 -5.84 -5.33
CA TYR A 154 7.77 -5.08 -4.21
C TYR A 154 8.80 -4.82 -3.09
N LEU A 155 9.71 -5.78 -2.86
CA LEU A 155 10.77 -5.67 -1.86
C LEU A 155 12.07 -6.19 -2.46
N THR A 156 13.14 -5.41 -2.30
CA THR A 156 14.51 -5.84 -2.56
C THR A 156 15.22 -5.96 -1.21
N CYS A 157 15.88 -7.09 -0.95
CA CYS A 157 16.69 -7.24 0.24
C CYS A 157 18.04 -7.88 -0.05
N VAL A 158 18.97 -7.69 0.89
CA VAL A 158 20.34 -8.17 0.83
C VAL A 158 20.65 -8.97 2.10
N PRO A 159 21.40 -10.07 2.03
CA PRO A 159 21.80 -10.82 3.22
C PRO A 159 22.65 -9.94 4.14
N GLN A 160 22.31 -9.90 5.44
CA GLN A 160 23.10 -9.21 6.45
C GLN A 160 24.32 -10.08 6.82
N HIS A 161 25.30 -10.12 5.90
CA HIS A 161 26.52 -10.93 5.94
C HIS A 161 26.34 -12.47 5.87
N ARG A 162 27.32 -13.12 5.25
CA ARG A 162 27.50 -14.58 5.18
C ARG A 162 28.33 -15.05 6.37
#